data_AF-A0A1G1IWZ0-F1
#
_entry.id   AF-A0A1G1IWZ0-F1
#
_cell.length_a   1.000
_cell.length_b   1.000
_cell.length_c   1.000
_cell.angle_alpha   90.00
_cell.angle_beta   90.00
_cell.angle_gamma   90.00
#
_symmetry.space_group_name_H-M   'P 1'
#
loop_
_entity.id
_entity.type
_entity.pdbx_description
1 polymer ?
#
loop_
_entity_poly.entity_id
_entity_poly.type
_entity_poly.pdbx_seq_one_letter_code
_entity_poly.pdbx_strand_id
1 'polypeptide(L)' 'MKKKDIDAMINRLLTEIEEEDVGISLFNTFYQNEDELSFFSDTDRGRVLAILKKLADDSLGHKAMLEKIITALGKKCHEE' A
#
# COMPACT_ATOMS: atom_id res chain seq x y z
N MET A 1 6.64 10.93 -25.13
CA MET A 1 6.75 9.48 -24.80
C MET A 1 5.56 8.82 -25.47
N LYS A 2 5.65 7.62 -26.06
CA LYS A 2 4.48 7.12 -26.81
C LYS A 2 3.36 6.76 -25.83
N LYS A 3 2.09 7.04 -26.18
CA LYS A 3 0.92 6.70 -25.37
C LYS A 3 0.95 5.26 -24.83
N LYS A 4 1.34 4.30 -25.66
CA LYS A 4 1.49 2.88 -25.27
C LYS A 4 2.49 2.66 -24.12
N ASP A 5 3.56 3.45 -24.05
CA ASP A 5 4.56 3.35 -22.98
C ASP A 5 3.98 3.92 -21.67
N ILE A 6 3.21 5.01 -21.76
CA ILE A 6 2.51 5.59 -20.60
C ILE A 6 1.46 4.61 -20.07
N ASP A 7 0.65 4.03 -20.95
CA ASP A 7 -0.37 3.04 -20.58
C ASP A 7 0.27 1.81 -19.90
N ALA A 8 1.41 1.33 -20.42
CA ALA A 8 2.16 0.24 -19.81
C ALA A 8 2.71 0.61 -18.42
N MET A 9 3.16 1.85 -18.22
CA MET A 9 3.60 2.33 -16.91
C MET A 9 2.44 2.45 -15.93
N ILE A 10 1.29 3.00 -16.36
CA ILE A 10 0.08 3.09 -15.52
C ILE A 10 -0.36 1.70 -15.08
N ASN A 11 -0.41 0.72 -15.99
CA ASN A 11 -0.80 -0.65 -15.64
C ASN A 11 0.14 -1.28 -14.61
N ARG A 12 1.45 -1.02 -14.69
CA ARG A 12 2.40 -1.49 -13.66
C ARG A 12 2.12 -0.83 -12.31
N LEU A 13 1.91 0.49 -12.29
CA LEU A 13 1.60 1.21 -11.05
C LEU A 13 0.28 0.76 -10.42
N LEU A 14 -0.70 0.35 -11.23
CA LEU A 14 -1.95 -0.24 -10.73
C LEU A 14 -1.69 -1.59 -10.02
N THR A 15 -0.81 -2.44 -10.55
CA THR A 15 -0.41 -3.68 -9.86
C THR A 15 0.28 -3.39 -8.52
N GLU A 16 1.16 -2.39 -8.46
CA GLU A 16 1.80 -1.99 -7.19
C GLU A 16 0.76 -1.48 -6.18
N ILE A 17 -0.29 -0.77 -6.62
CA ILE A 17 -1.39 -0.36 -5.74
C ILE A 17 -2.16 -1.57 -5.19
N GLU A 18 -2.42 -2.59 -6.02
CA GLU A 18 -3.07 -3.81 -5.58
C GLU A 18 -2.24 -4.55 -4.52
N GLU A 19 -0.90 -4.57 -4.68
CA GLU A 19 0.01 -5.14 -3.69
C GLU A 19 -0.03 -4.38 -2.36
N GLU A 20 -0.04 -3.04 -2.39
CA GLU A 20 -0.19 -2.23 -1.18
C GLU A 20 -1.55 -2.47 -0.49
N ASP A 21 -2.64 -2.61 -1.25
CA ASP A 21 -3.97 -2.95 -0.71
C ASP A 21 -4.00 -4.31 -0.02
N VAL A 22 -3.33 -5.31 -0.59
CA VAL A 22 -3.17 -6.64 0.04
C VAL A 22 -2.36 -6.51 1.33
N GLY A 23 -1.24 -5.76 1.32
CA GLY A 23 -0.42 -5.50 2.49
C GLY A 23 -1.20 -4.85 3.63
N ILE A 24 -1.93 -3.77 3.34
CA ILE A 24 -2.79 -3.07 4.30
C ILE A 24 -3.82 -4.03 4.91
N SER A 25 -4.47 -4.84 4.09
CA SER A 25 -5.45 -5.81 4.55
C SER A 25 -4.83 -6.84 5.51
N LEU A 26 -3.65 -7.37 5.17
CA LEU A 26 -2.93 -8.31 6.02
C LEU A 26 -2.51 -7.68 7.35
N PHE A 27 -1.91 -6.49 7.34
CA PHE A 27 -1.50 -5.79 8.57
C PHE A 27 -2.69 -5.50 9.48
N ASN A 28 -3.81 -5.04 8.92
CA ASN A 28 -5.03 -4.80 9.68
C ASN A 28 -5.62 -6.10 10.25
N THR A 29 -5.57 -7.19 9.49
CA THR A 29 -6.03 -8.51 9.96
C THR A 29 -5.20 -8.99 11.15
N PHE A 30 -3.88 -8.88 11.09
CA PHE A 30 -3.01 -9.24 12.22
C PHE A 30 -3.15 -8.28 13.40
N TYR A 31 -3.42 -7.01 13.15
CA TYR A 31 -3.68 -6.02 14.20
C TYR A 31 -5.01 -6.31 14.94
N GLN A 32 -6.03 -6.81 14.25
CA GLN A 32 -7.36 -7.06 14.82
C GLN A 32 -7.49 -8.44 15.48
N ASN A 33 -6.62 -9.40 15.17
CA ASN A 33 -6.63 -10.74 15.76
C ASN A 33 -5.60 -10.85 16.89
N GLU A 34 -5.98 -10.41 18.10
CA GLU A 34 -5.12 -10.50 19.29
C GLU A 34 -4.70 -11.95 19.61
N ASP A 35 -5.51 -12.95 19.24
CA ASP A 35 -5.22 -14.37 19.43
C ASP A 35 -3.99 -14.84 18.64
N GLU A 36 -3.76 -14.29 17.44
CA GLU A 36 -2.57 -14.56 16.63
C GLU A 36 -1.29 -14.00 17.28
N LEU A 37 -1.45 -13.07 18.23
CA LEU A 37 -0.37 -12.45 18.99
C LEU A 37 -0.30 -12.98 20.44
N SER A 38 -1.04 -14.05 20.75
CA SER A 38 -1.11 -14.64 22.09
C SER A 38 0.22 -15.24 22.56
N PHE A 39 1.12 -15.56 21.64
CA PHE A 39 2.47 -16.04 21.96
C PHE A 39 3.41 -14.95 22.48
N PHE A 40 3.08 -13.67 22.28
CA PHE A 40 3.84 -12.55 22.81
C PHE A 40 3.41 -12.18 24.23
N SER A 41 4.37 -11.71 25.04
CA SER A 41 4.07 -11.00 26.29
C SER A 41 3.22 -9.75 26.00
N ASP A 42 2.49 -9.23 26.99
CA ASP A 42 1.68 -8.01 26.79
C ASP A 42 2.52 -6.81 26.32
N THR A 43 3.76 -6.71 26.81
CA THR A 43 4.69 -5.64 26.39
C THR A 43 5.12 -5.82 24.94
N ASP A 44 5.45 -7.05 24.52
CA ASP A 44 5.88 -7.32 23.16
C ASP A 44 4.70 -7.26 22.18
N ARG A 45 3.50 -7.67 22.61
CA ARG A 45 2.25 -7.51 21.84
C ARG A 45 2.01 -6.04 21.51
N GLY A 46 2.13 -5.13 22.46
CA GLY A 46 2.01 -3.69 22.22
C GLY A 46 3.03 -3.16 21.20
N ARG A 47 4.27 -3.66 21.23
CA ARG A 47 5.31 -3.29 20.24
C ARG A 47 4.99 -3.83 18.85
N VAL A 48 4.55 -5.08 18.77
CA VAL A 48 4.17 -5.71 17.49
C VAL A 48 2.97 -5.00 16.88
N LEU A 49 1.95 -4.67 17.67
CA LEU A 49 0.80 -3.90 17.21
C LEU A 49 1.22 -2.51 16.68
N ALA A 50 2.15 -1.83 17.36
CA ALA A 50 2.67 -0.55 16.89
C ALA A 50 3.43 -0.69 15.56
N ILE A 51 4.20 -1.77 15.37
CA ILE A 51 4.88 -2.07 14.11
C ILE A 51 3.86 -2.34 12.99
N LEU A 52 2.88 -3.22 13.22
CA LEU A 52 1.84 -3.55 12.24
C LEU A 52 1.05 -2.31 11.83
N LYS A 53 0.68 -1.46 12.79
CA LYS A 53 0.01 -0.19 12.53
C LYS A 53 0.87 0.73 11.67
N LYS A 54 2.15 0.88 12.00
CA LYS A 54 3.06 1.71 11.22
C LYS A 54 3.19 1.21 9.78
N LEU A 55 3.33 -0.11 9.58
CA LEU A 55 3.42 -0.69 8.24
C LEU A 55 2.15 -0.45 7.42
N ALA A 56 0.97 -0.57 8.04
CA ALA A 56 -0.30 -0.24 7.37
C ALA A 56 -0.38 1.26 6.97
N ASP A 57 0.02 2.16 7.87
CA ASP A 57 0.04 3.60 7.61
C ASP A 57 1.06 3.96 6.51
N ASP A 58 2.24 3.32 6.49
CA ASP A 58 3.27 3.51 5.46
C ASP A 58 2.76 3.02 4.08
N SER A 59 2.13 1.85 4.01
CA SER A 59 1.51 1.32 2.77
C SER A 59 0.39 2.21 2.23
N LEU A 60 -0.44 2.79 3.11
CA LEU A 60 -1.43 3.80 2.72
C LEU A 60 -0.77 5.04 2.09
N GLY A 61 0.36 5.47 2.63
CA GLY A 61 1.17 6.55 2.09
C GLY A 61 1.73 6.24 0.69
N HIS A 62 2.26 5.02 0.51
CA HIS A 62 2.77 4.56 -0.79
C HIS A 62 1.66 4.51 -1.84
N LYS A 63 0.51 3.90 -1.51
CA LYS A 63 -0.66 3.86 -2.39
C LYS A 63 -1.07 5.26 -2.85
N ALA A 64 -1.21 6.21 -1.92
CA ALA A 64 -1.56 7.58 -2.24
C ALA A 64 -0.51 8.29 -3.15
N MET A 65 0.77 7.93 -3.01
CA MET A 65 1.82 8.41 -3.90
C MET A 65 1.68 7.82 -5.31
N LEU A 66 1.45 6.51 -5.43
CA LEU A 66 1.27 5.83 -6.71
C LEU A 66 0.05 6.37 -7.48
N GLU A 67 -1.07 6.59 -6.80
CA GLU A 67 -2.28 7.19 -7.38
C GLU A 67 -2.03 8.60 -7.95
N LYS A 68 -1.21 9.40 -7.25
CA LYS A 68 -0.79 10.72 -7.75
C LYS A 68 0.07 10.62 -9.01
N ILE A 69 0.98 9.64 -9.06
CA ILE A 69 1.82 9.40 -10.25
C ILE A 69 0.93 8.99 -11.44
N ILE A 70 -0.01 8.06 -11.24
CA ILE A 70 -0.98 7.65 -12.28
C ILE A 70 -1.77 8.85 -12.78
N THR A 71 -2.27 9.69 -11.87
CA THR A 71 -3.00 10.91 -12.25
C THR A 71 -2.15 11.86 -13.09
N ALA A 72 -0.87 12.06 -12.72
CA ALA A 72 0.05 12.90 -13.46
C ALA A 72 0.38 12.33 -14.86
N LEU A 73 0.56 11.01 -14.96
CA LEU A 73 0.77 10.31 -16.23
C LEU A 73 -0.47 10.42 -17.14
N GLY A 74 -1.67 10.23 -16.58
CA GLY A 74 -2.93 10.36 -17.31
C GLY A 74 -3.14 11.78 -17.86
N LYS A 75 -2.82 12.83 -17.10
CA LYS A 75 -2.88 14.21 -17.59
C LYS A 75 -1.95 14.45 -18.77
N LYS A 76 -0.70 13.96 -18.70
CA LYS A 76 0.26 14.06 -19.81
C LYS A 76 -0.21 13.36 -21.08
N CYS A 77 -1.03 12.30 -20.98
CA CYS A 77 -1.63 11.63 -22.14
C CYS A 77 -2.73 12.45 -22.83
N HIS A 78 -3.30 13.46 -22.18
CA HIS A 78 -4.40 14.29 -22.71
C HIS A 78 -3.95 15.69 -23.14
N GLU A 79 -2.70 16.06 -22.86
CA GLU A 79 -2.09 17.34 -23.26
C GLU A 79 -1.32 17.25 -24.61
N GLU A 80 -1.19 16.05 -25.19
CA GLU A 80 -0.68 15.77 -26.56
C GLU A 80 -1.84 15.54 -27.55
#